data_AF-A0A1G9SVV7-F1
#
_entry.id   AF-A0A1G9SVV7-F1
#
_cell.length_a   1.000
_cell.length_b   1.000
_cell.length_c   1.000
_cell.angle_alpha   90.00
_cell.angle_beta   90.00
_cell.angle_gamma   90.00
#
_symmetry.space_group_name_H-M   'P 1'
#
loop_
_entity.id
_entity.type
_entity.pdbx_description
1 polymer ?
#
loop_
_entity_poly.entity_id
_entity_poly.type
_entity_poly.pdbx_seq_one_letter_code
_entity_poly.pdbx_strand_id
1 'polypeptide(L)'
;MRNWSAALVVLLVALVVPASAAGLPAPVTVQLDGDHLDWPTMVRFLHADRVSVRLTDQARQKMVDTRRGALATVEAGQRVYGWNQALGPLKGRPLGLDEQREFQRRVLRSHAAGVGPALPFPIARLALVLRANAMARAAMGVRPELVDRMLGLVNVGIVPVMPEIGSLGTGDLQPMAAAGLAMMGEDVPVLFRGRQLPASAAFRTAGLPQQFALEAGEALPVVSGGSVLTARYIDAIDRSGQALDSFAAAFALFLEATRAEQGAFDERTHTERRIPEEVEAARQIRSLVCGTRWMTDEGRRVSGEADPRVQDATSVRAAPHVLGAFRQTLHTARETVTREVNASTSNPLLFAKPGGGYEFVMGGNWAAARIGHEIDALNAQVADLGVLSENLSGRLIAPKWSYGLPANLAGGPVGLNSGMVQVVTVASALVPEMQLAANPAGTLSRPVKGGQEDHNTMAMASMRNLAANLEAGHGARRTGHAGRTGHRPHPAEDDRTGSRSRHVRHPLAGAPTHPAAHRRPVHDAGRRGRDRARARWRPVPRGSRLDDNPVCCVAR
;
A
#
# COMPACT_ATOMS: atom_id res chain seq x y z
N MET A 1 -13.88 28.76 33.31
CA MET A 1 -13.18 27.46 33.21
C MET A 1 -14.14 26.42 32.65
N ARG A 2 -14.30 26.34 31.32
CA ARG A 2 -15.23 25.40 30.66
C ARG A 2 -14.61 24.94 29.33
N ASN A 3 -14.53 23.62 29.18
CA ASN A 3 -14.48 22.81 27.95
C ASN A 3 -13.52 23.24 26.82
N TRP A 4 -12.22 23.00 27.01
CA TRP A 4 -11.27 22.84 25.92
C TRP A 4 -11.05 21.35 25.65
N SER A 5 -12.00 20.71 24.97
CA SER A 5 -11.89 19.30 24.55
C SER A 5 -11.82 19.13 23.02
N ALA A 6 -11.79 20.23 22.27
CA ALA A 6 -11.75 20.22 20.80
C ALA A 6 -10.33 20.30 20.20
N ALA A 7 -9.31 20.71 20.97
CA ALA A 7 -7.94 20.88 20.47
C ALA A 7 -7.10 19.58 20.43
N LEU A 8 -7.67 18.44 20.83
CA LEU A 8 -6.91 17.18 21.00
C LEU A 8 -6.71 16.37 19.71
N VAL A 9 -7.27 16.82 18.58
CA VAL A 9 -7.34 15.99 17.38
C VAL A 9 -6.23 16.30 16.36
N VAL A 10 -5.68 17.52 16.32
CA VAL A 10 -4.84 17.94 15.18
C VAL A 10 -3.43 17.34 15.15
N LEU A 11 -2.87 16.90 16.27
CA LEU A 11 -1.48 16.38 16.33
C LEU A 11 -1.36 14.86 16.13
N LEU A 12 -2.47 14.14 16.02
CA LEU A 12 -2.49 12.67 16.03
C LEU A 12 -3.30 12.04 14.89
N VAL A 13 -3.77 12.76 13.87
CA VAL A 13 -4.64 12.14 12.83
C VAL A 13 -3.88 11.22 11.84
N ALA A 14 -2.54 11.19 11.85
CA ALA A 14 -1.82 10.06 11.23
C ALA A 14 -1.87 8.77 12.09
N LEU A 15 -2.30 8.88 13.35
CA LEU A 15 -2.50 7.78 14.30
C LEU A 15 -4.00 7.62 14.62
N VAL A 16 -4.63 6.74 13.85
CA VAL A 16 -5.89 6.05 14.20
C VAL A 16 -7.17 6.90 14.07
N VAL A 17 -7.64 7.05 12.84
CA VAL A 17 -9.07 6.80 12.58
C VAL A 17 -9.14 5.35 12.07
N PRO A 18 -9.79 4.42 12.79
CA PRO A 18 -10.09 3.14 12.15
C PRO A 18 -10.97 3.47 10.95
N ALA A 19 -10.65 2.91 9.78
CA ALA A 19 -11.67 2.67 8.78
C ALA A 19 -12.91 2.21 9.54
N SER A 20 -14.05 2.88 9.29
CA SER A 20 -15.35 2.56 9.88
C SER A 20 -15.48 1.04 10.00
N ALA A 21 -16.17 0.57 11.03
CA ALA A 21 -16.64 -0.81 11.11
C ALA A 21 -17.61 -1.09 9.95
N ALA A 22 -17.10 -1.07 8.73
CA ALA A 22 -17.63 -1.77 7.59
C ALA A 22 -17.71 -3.22 8.06
N GLY A 23 -18.88 -3.82 7.91
CA GLY A 23 -19.03 -5.25 8.16
C GLY A 23 -17.92 -6.03 7.45
N LEU A 24 -17.65 -7.26 7.93
CA LEU A 24 -16.66 -8.15 7.32
C LEU A 24 -16.72 -8.00 5.78
N PRO A 25 -15.61 -7.61 5.13
CA PRO A 25 -15.64 -7.23 3.73
C PRO A 25 -16.27 -8.37 2.93
N ALA A 26 -17.30 -8.03 2.15
CA ALA A 26 -18.07 -9.02 1.40
C ALA A 26 -17.14 -9.87 0.52
N PRO A 27 -17.43 -11.18 0.35
CA PRO A 27 -16.66 -12.03 -0.55
C PRO A 27 -16.50 -11.38 -1.92
N VAL A 28 -15.27 -11.31 -2.42
CA VAL A 28 -14.98 -10.72 -3.73
C VAL A 28 -14.95 -11.85 -4.76
N THR A 29 -15.92 -11.86 -5.67
CA THR A 29 -15.92 -12.78 -6.83
C THR A 29 -15.50 -12.04 -8.09
N VAL A 30 -14.50 -12.55 -8.80
CA VAL A 30 -13.96 -11.95 -10.03
C VAL A 30 -13.85 -13.00 -11.12
N GLN A 31 -14.23 -12.63 -12.34
CA GLN A 31 -13.93 -13.40 -13.53
C GLN A 31 -12.84 -12.68 -14.31
N LEU A 32 -11.76 -13.39 -14.65
CA LEU A 32 -10.65 -12.83 -15.41
C LEU A 32 -10.82 -13.16 -16.88
N ASP A 33 -10.82 -12.12 -17.70
CA ASP A 33 -10.77 -12.20 -19.16
C ASP A 33 -9.43 -11.68 -19.74
N GLY A 34 -8.63 -11.01 -18.92
CA GLY A 34 -7.36 -10.40 -19.28
C GLY A 34 -7.44 -8.92 -19.64
N ASP A 35 -8.65 -8.36 -19.77
CA ASP A 35 -8.86 -7.03 -20.35
C ASP A 35 -9.61 -6.07 -19.41
N HIS A 36 -10.40 -6.57 -18.45
CA HIS A 36 -11.34 -5.74 -17.69
C HIS A 36 -11.20 -5.81 -16.16
N LEU A 37 -9.99 -5.91 -15.63
CA LEU A 37 -9.76 -5.77 -14.20
C LEU A 37 -9.68 -4.29 -13.79
N ASP A 38 -10.66 -3.81 -13.02
CA ASP A 38 -10.79 -2.40 -12.63
C ASP A 38 -10.16 -2.05 -11.27
N TRP A 39 -9.91 -0.75 -11.07
CA TRP A 39 -9.35 -0.21 -9.82
C TRP A 39 -10.18 -0.56 -8.56
N PRO A 40 -11.51 -0.33 -8.52
CA PRO A 40 -12.32 -0.68 -7.34
C PRO A 40 -12.24 -2.16 -6.96
N THR A 41 -12.18 -3.06 -7.93
CA THR A 41 -12.05 -4.50 -7.70
C THR A 41 -10.69 -4.83 -7.10
N MET A 42 -9.60 -4.24 -7.61
CA MET A 42 -8.25 -4.46 -7.06
C MET A 42 -8.12 -3.98 -5.62
N VAL A 43 -8.66 -2.80 -5.30
CA VAL A 43 -8.66 -2.28 -3.91
C VAL A 43 -9.49 -3.19 -2.99
N ARG A 44 -10.70 -3.58 -3.41
CA ARG A 44 -11.49 -4.55 -2.64
C ARG A 44 -10.77 -5.86 -2.43
N PHE A 45 -10.01 -6.32 -3.42
CA PHE A 45 -9.26 -7.56 -3.36
C PHE A 45 -8.13 -7.52 -2.30
N LEU A 46 -7.45 -6.38 -2.13
CA LEU A 46 -6.46 -6.18 -1.07
C LEU A 46 -7.09 -6.32 0.32
N HIS A 47 -8.30 -5.81 0.51
CA HIS A 47 -8.95 -5.77 1.83
C HIS A 47 -9.84 -6.99 2.13
N ALA A 48 -10.06 -7.88 1.17
CA ALA A 48 -10.97 -9.01 1.33
C ALA A 48 -10.37 -10.16 2.16
N ASP A 49 -11.14 -10.69 3.11
CA ASP A 49 -10.77 -11.91 3.84
C ASP A 49 -10.88 -13.15 2.92
N ARG A 50 -11.91 -13.17 2.08
CA ARG A 50 -12.20 -14.28 1.15
C ARG A 50 -12.38 -13.75 -0.27
N VAL A 51 -11.78 -14.46 -1.21
CA VAL A 51 -11.81 -14.15 -2.63
C VAL A 51 -12.14 -15.41 -3.42
N SER A 52 -12.86 -15.24 -4.52
CA SER A 52 -13.17 -16.29 -5.49
C SER A 52 -12.86 -15.76 -6.88
N VAL A 53 -11.92 -16.39 -7.58
CA VAL A 53 -11.43 -15.93 -8.88
C VAL A 53 -11.41 -17.10 -9.84
N ARG A 54 -11.89 -16.89 -11.07
CA ARG A 54 -11.85 -17.89 -12.14
C ARG A 54 -11.62 -17.22 -13.50
N LEU A 55 -11.16 -17.98 -14.48
CA LEU A 55 -11.18 -17.55 -15.88
C LEU A 55 -12.61 -17.48 -16.41
N THR A 56 -12.86 -16.58 -17.36
CA THR A 56 -14.02 -16.67 -18.25
C THR A 56 -13.83 -17.82 -19.24
N ASP A 57 -14.94 -18.38 -19.74
CA ASP A 57 -14.89 -19.47 -20.72
C ASP A 57 -14.25 -19.00 -22.04
N GLN A 58 -14.50 -17.74 -22.41
CA GLN A 58 -13.89 -17.11 -23.59
C GLN A 58 -12.36 -17.00 -23.47
N ALA A 59 -11.86 -16.51 -22.33
CA ALA A 59 -10.41 -16.43 -22.11
C ALA A 59 -9.76 -17.81 -22.08
N ARG A 60 -10.41 -18.79 -21.43
CA ARG A 60 -9.96 -20.19 -21.46
C ARG A 60 -9.84 -20.71 -22.90
N GLN A 61 -10.86 -20.53 -23.73
CA GLN A 61 -10.84 -21.02 -25.11
C GLN A 61 -9.72 -20.34 -25.92
N LYS A 62 -9.57 -19.01 -25.78
CA LYS A 62 -8.49 -18.25 -26.42
C LYS A 62 -7.10 -18.76 -26.02
N MET A 63 -6.90 -19.11 -24.76
CA MET A 63 -5.65 -19.71 -24.27
C MET A 63 -5.39 -21.09 -24.89
N VAL A 64 -6.42 -21.93 -25.04
CA VAL A 64 -6.30 -23.23 -25.72
C VAL A 64 -5.84 -23.05 -27.17
N ASP A 65 -6.47 -22.13 -27.90
CA ASP A 65 -6.17 -21.90 -29.31
C ASP A 65 -4.76 -21.31 -29.52
N THR A 66 -4.40 -20.32 -28.71
CA THR A 66 -3.05 -19.71 -28.76
C THR A 66 -1.96 -20.66 -28.28
N ARG A 67 -2.22 -21.55 -27.31
CA ARG A 67 -1.27 -22.62 -26.93
C ARG A 67 -0.99 -23.55 -28.11
N ARG A 68 -2.03 -23.96 -28.86
CA ARG A 68 -1.88 -24.78 -30.06
C ARG A 68 -1.06 -24.07 -31.12
N GLY A 69 -1.35 -22.79 -31.35
CA GLY A 69 -0.58 -21.93 -32.25
C GLY A 69 0.89 -21.83 -31.86
N ALA A 70 1.17 -21.55 -30.59
CA ALA A 70 2.52 -21.44 -30.06
C ALA A 70 3.35 -22.73 -30.26
N LEU A 71 2.76 -23.89 -29.97
CA LEU A 71 3.43 -25.18 -30.17
C LEU A 71 3.74 -25.42 -31.65
N ALA A 72 2.78 -25.17 -32.55
CA ALA A 72 2.97 -25.31 -33.99
C ALA A 72 4.07 -24.35 -34.52
N THR A 73 4.13 -23.13 -33.98
CA THR A 73 5.17 -22.15 -34.34
C THR A 73 6.57 -22.60 -33.91
N VAL A 74 6.70 -23.19 -32.72
CA VAL A 74 7.98 -23.75 -32.22
C VAL A 74 8.38 -24.99 -33.01
N GLU A 75 7.43 -25.87 -33.33
CA GLU A 75 7.64 -27.08 -34.14
C GLU A 75 8.06 -26.74 -35.58
N ALA A 76 7.51 -25.67 -36.15
CA ALA A 76 7.91 -25.12 -37.44
C ALA A 76 9.32 -24.49 -37.44
N GLY A 77 10.05 -24.56 -36.33
CA GLY A 77 11.46 -24.18 -36.24
C GLY A 77 11.73 -22.76 -35.76
N GLN A 78 10.71 -22.00 -35.34
CA GLN A 78 10.98 -20.67 -34.77
C GLN A 78 11.83 -20.83 -33.50
N ARG A 79 12.92 -20.05 -33.40
CA ARG A 79 13.72 -19.95 -32.18
C ARG A 79 13.03 -19.02 -31.20
N VAL A 80 12.62 -19.54 -30.05
CA VAL A 80 11.77 -18.84 -29.09
C VAL A 80 12.41 -18.85 -27.69
N TYR A 81 12.65 -17.63 -27.17
CA TYR A 81 13.27 -17.37 -25.87
C TYR A 81 12.45 -17.99 -24.72
N GLY A 82 13.08 -18.83 -23.88
CA GLY A 82 12.43 -19.51 -22.76
C GLY A 82 11.59 -20.74 -23.15
N TRP A 83 11.44 -21.01 -24.44
CA TRP A 83 10.74 -22.18 -24.97
C TRP A 83 11.75 -23.22 -25.46
N ASN A 84 12.36 -23.00 -26.64
CA ASN A 84 13.39 -23.86 -27.22
C ASN A 84 14.79 -23.19 -27.25
N GLN A 85 14.91 -21.98 -26.69
CA GLN A 85 16.17 -21.30 -26.42
C GLN A 85 16.29 -20.98 -24.92
N ALA A 86 17.52 -20.99 -24.39
CA ALA A 86 17.77 -20.64 -22.99
C ALA A 86 17.58 -19.13 -22.71
N LEU A 87 17.86 -18.68 -21.48
CA LEU A 87 17.59 -17.31 -21.01
C LEU A 87 18.85 -16.44 -20.86
N GLY A 88 18.65 -15.12 -20.81
CA GLY A 88 19.67 -14.13 -20.49
C GLY A 88 20.87 -14.18 -21.44
N PRO A 89 22.12 -14.12 -20.93
CA PRO A 89 23.33 -14.28 -21.74
C PRO A 89 23.39 -15.59 -22.54
N LEU A 90 22.66 -16.62 -22.09
CA LEU A 90 22.64 -17.93 -22.73
C LEU A 90 21.56 -18.06 -23.82
N LYS A 91 20.87 -16.96 -24.19
CA LYS A 91 19.78 -16.94 -25.17
C LYS A 91 20.08 -17.57 -26.53
N GLY A 92 21.37 -17.73 -26.88
CA GLY A 92 21.80 -18.39 -28.11
C GLY A 92 21.78 -19.92 -28.06
N ARG A 93 21.71 -20.53 -26.86
CA ARG A 93 21.76 -21.98 -26.68
C ARG A 93 20.39 -22.62 -26.98
N PRO A 94 20.30 -23.52 -27.98
CA PRO A 94 19.10 -24.30 -28.23
C PRO A 94 18.88 -25.36 -27.14
N LEU A 95 17.62 -25.74 -26.92
CA LEU A 95 17.20 -26.77 -25.98
C LEU A 95 16.50 -27.92 -26.74
N GLY A 96 16.98 -29.14 -26.54
CA GLY A 96 16.32 -30.35 -27.04
C GLY A 96 14.95 -30.57 -26.39
N LEU A 97 14.08 -31.38 -27.00
CA LEU A 97 12.70 -31.57 -26.53
C LEU A 97 12.61 -31.98 -25.06
N ASP A 98 13.45 -32.93 -24.63
CA ASP A 98 13.50 -33.39 -23.23
C ASP A 98 14.03 -32.30 -22.28
N GLU A 99 14.94 -31.46 -22.74
CA GLU A 99 15.47 -30.35 -21.96
C GLU A 99 14.42 -29.26 -21.74
N GLN A 100 13.50 -29.02 -22.69
CA GLN A 100 12.57 -27.89 -22.63
C GLN A 100 11.64 -27.92 -21.40
N ARG A 101 11.16 -29.10 -20.99
CA ARG A 101 10.32 -29.27 -19.79
C ARG A 101 11.13 -29.10 -18.50
N GLU A 102 12.23 -29.84 -18.40
CA GLU A 102 13.13 -29.78 -17.25
C GLU A 102 13.71 -28.36 -17.05
N PHE A 103 13.95 -27.65 -18.15
CA PHE A 103 14.41 -26.27 -18.16
C PHE A 103 13.47 -25.34 -17.40
N GLN A 104 12.15 -25.50 -17.52
CA GLN A 104 11.17 -24.63 -16.84
C GLN A 104 11.34 -24.69 -15.31
N ARG A 105 11.47 -25.90 -14.77
CA ARG A 105 11.73 -26.11 -13.34
C ARG A 105 13.05 -25.51 -12.91
N ARG A 106 14.11 -25.70 -13.71
CA ARG A 106 15.46 -25.17 -13.42
C ARG A 106 15.50 -23.65 -13.45
N VAL A 107 14.74 -23.02 -14.35
CA VAL A 107 14.57 -21.56 -14.39
C VAL A 107 13.98 -21.08 -13.08
N LEU A 108 12.88 -21.66 -12.61
CA LEU A 108 12.29 -21.23 -11.33
C LEU A 108 13.27 -21.42 -10.15
N ARG A 109 14.00 -22.54 -10.09
CA ARG A 109 14.99 -22.77 -9.03
C ARG A 109 16.14 -21.78 -9.04
N SER A 110 16.69 -21.47 -10.21
CA SER A 110 17.80 -20.51 -10.32
C SER A 110 17.36 -19.07 -10.04
N HIS A 111 16.10 -18.75 -10.34
CA HIS A 111 15.57 -17.40 -10.14
C HIS A 111 15.03 -17.18 -8.72
N ALA A 112 14.72 -18.23 -7.95
CA ALA A 112 14.28 -18.13 -6.56
C ALA A 112 15.41 -17.75 -5.59
N ALA A 113 16.11 -16.66 -5.90
CA ALA A 113 17.25 -16.10 -5.16
C ALA A 113 16.88 -14.81 -4.38
N GLY A 114 15.58 -14.53 -4.23
CA GLY A 114 15.09 -13.36 -3.48
C GLY A 114 15.41 -13.47 -1.99
N VAL A 115 15.57 -12.33 -1.33
CA VAL A 115 15.93 -12.21 0.09
C VAL A 115 15.06 -11.16 0.81
N GLY A 116 15.25 -11.03 2.11
CA GLY A 116 14.53 -10.06 2.94
C GLY A 116 13.19 -10.61 3.46
N PRO A 117 12.37 -9.73 4.07
CA PRO A 117 11.08 -10.14 4.61
C PRO A 117 10.13 -10.60 3.50
N ALA A 118 9.14 -11.41 3.90
CA ALA A 118 8.07 -11.83 3.00
C ALA A 118 7.16 -10.64 2.65
N LEU A 119 6.65 -10.63 1.42
CA LEU A 119 5.59 -9.71 1.02
C LEU A 119 4.35 -9.89 1.91
N PRO A 120 3.64 -8.81 2.25
CA PRO A 120 2.35 -8.90 2.91
C PRO A 120 1.38 -9.82 2.16
N PHE A 121 0.65 -10.65 2.90
CA PHE A 121 -0.27 -11.64 2.34
C PHE A 121 -1.24 -11.06 1.29
N PRO A 122 -1.92 -9.91 1.52
CA PRO A 122 -2.83 -9.35 0.53
C PRO A 122 -2.15 -8.98 -0.79
N ILE A 123 -0.94 -8.43 -0.72
CA ILE A 123 -0.14 -8.03 -1.88
C ILE A 123 0.30 -9.26 -2.65
N ALA A 124 0.82 -10.28 -1.96
CA ALA A 124 1.23 -11.53 -2.58
C ALA A 124 0.07 -12.23 -3.28
N ARG A 125 -1.12 -12.26 -2.66
CA ARG A 125 -2.34 -12.81 -3.24
C ARG A 125 -2.79 -12.02 -4.47
N LEU A 126 -2.78 -10.69 -4.41
CA LEU A 126 -3.13 -9.84 -5.55
C LEU A 126 -2.14 -10.04 -6.71
N ALA A 127 -0.83 -10.14 -6.44
CA ALA A 127 0.18 -10.36 -7.47
C ALA A 127 -0.08 -11.64 -8.29
N LEU A 128 -0.54 -12.72 -7.66
CA LEU A 128 -0.96 -13.93 -8.36
C LEU A 128 -2.16 -13.67 -9.28
N VAL A 129 -3.17 -12.92 -8.82
CA VAL A 129 -4.34 -12.58 -9.64
C VAL A 129 -3.97 -11.68 -10.82
N LEU A 130 -3.11 -10.67 -10.61
CA LEU A 130 -2.65 -9.81 -11.70
C LEU A 130 -1.87 -10.62 -12.74
N ARG A 131 -1.03 -11.56 -12.30
CA ARG A 131 -0.29 -12.45 -13.20
C ARG A 131 -1.22 -13.39 -13.97
N ALA A 132 -2.23 -13.95 -13.30
CA ALA A 132 -3.28 -14.74 -13.94
C ALA A 132 -4.04 -13.94 -15.00
N ASN A 133 -4.41 -12.68 -14.70
CA ASN A 133 -5.09 -11.79 -15.64
C ASN A 133 -4.21 -11.50 -16.88
N ALA A 134 -2.93 -11.20 -16.68
CA ALA A 134 -2.01 -10.99 -17.80
C ALA A 134 -1.88 -12.23 -18.70
N MET A 135 -1.85 -13.43 -18.12
CA MET A 135 -1.86 -14.68 -18.89
C MET A 135 -3.20 -14.95 -19.60
N ALA A 136 -4.33 -14.54 -19.01
CA ALA A 136 -5.68 -14.69 -19.60
C ALA A 136 -5.86 -13.92 -20.92
N ARG A 137 -5.05 -12.88 -21.17
CA ARG A 137 -4.98 -12.22 -22.49
C ARG A 137 -4.55 -13.15 -23.62
N ALA A 138 -4.00 -14.33 -23.29
CA ALA A 138 -3.59 -15.39 -24.20
C ALA A 138 -2.44 -15.02 -25.16
N ALA A 139 -1.66 -14.00 -24.83
CA ALA A 139 -0.54 -13.53 -25.64
C ALA A 139 0.80 -14.21 -25.31
N MET A 140 0.82 -15.21 -24.43
CA MET A 140 2.05 -15.84 -23.93
C MET A 140 2.16 -17.33 -24.30
N GLY A 141 1.16 -17.89 -24.99
CA GLY A 141 1.15 -19.29 -25.41
C GLY A 141 1.12 -20.30 -24.26
N VAL A 142 0.61 -19.94 -23.08
CA VAL A 142 0.44 -20.86 -21.95
C VAL A 142 -0.93 -21.51 -21.97
N ARG A 143 -1.04 -22.70 -21.37
CA ARG A 143 -2.32 -23.40 -21.25
C ARG A 143 -3.15 -22.86 -20.07
N PRO A 144 -4.49 -22.96 -20.11
CA PRO A 144 -5.34 -22.46 -19.03
C PRO A 144 -5.12 -23.17 -17.69
N GLU A 145 -4.64 -24.42 -17.68
CA GLU A 145 -4.39 -25.20 -16.46
C GLU A 145 -3.33 -24.57 -15.56
N LEU A 146 -2.35 -23.86 -16.14
CA LEU A 146 -1.36 -23.10 -15.38
C LEU A 146 -2.01 -21.96 -14.60
N VAL A 147 -2.96 -21.27 -15.24
CA VAL A 147 -3.72 -20.19 -14.61
C VAL A 147 -4.69 -20.76 -13.57
N ASP A 148 -5.39 -21.85 -13.88
CA ASP A 148 -6.26 -22.54 -12.94
C ASP A 148 -5.49 -22.99 -11.69
N ARG A 149 -4.25 -23.48 -11.86
CA ARG A 149 -3.38 -23.81 -10.74
C ARG A 149 -3.11 -22.60 -9.85
N MET A 150 -2.72 -21.46 -10.46
CA MET A 150 -2.46 -20.22 -9.75
C MET A 150 -3.69 -19.69 -9.01
N LEU A 151 -4.86 -19.67 -9.66
CA LEU A 151 -6.12 -19.24 -9.07
C LEU A 151 -6.63 -20.22 -8.01
N GLY A 152 -6.35 -21.51 -8.16
CA GLY A 152 -6.65 -22.54 -7.16
C GLY A 152 -6.00 -22.22 -5.81
N LEU A 153 -4.73 -21.81 -5.81
CA LEU A 153 -4.02 -21.35 -4.60
C LEU A 153 -4.74 -20.15 -3.96
N VAL A 154 -5.06 -19.14 -4.77
CA VAL A 154 -5.76 -17.92 -4.33
C VAL A 154 -7.10 -18.25 -3.68
N ASN A 155 -7.91 -19.10 -4.33
CA ASN A 155 -9.25 -19.47 -3.89
C ASN A 155 -9.27 -20.24 -2.58
N VAL A 156 -8.28 -21.12 -2.34
CA VAL A 156 -8.17 -21.83 -1.07
C VAL A 156 -7.44 -21.03 0.00
N GLY A 157 -6.85 -19.87 -0.36
CA GLY A 157 -6.11 -19.01 0.57
C GLY A 157 -4.69 -19.50 0.89
N ILE A 158 -4.07 -20.26 -0.02
CA ILE A 158 -2.63 -20.56 0.04
C ILE A 158 -1.88 -19.46 -0.68
N VAL A 159 -0.92 -18.83 0.01
CA VAL A 159 -0.10 -17.76 -0.57
C VAL A 159 1.38 -18.13 -0.45
N PRO A 160 2.12 -18.17 -1.56
CA PRO A 160 3.57 -18.40 -1.52
C PRO A 160 4.30 -17.34 -0.70
N VAL A 161 5.31 -17.75 0.06
CA VAL A 161 6.20 -16.81 0.76
C VAL A 161 7.16 -16.23 -0.29
N MET A 162 6.83 -15.02 -0.76
CA MET A 162 7.62 -14.29 -1.75
C MET A 162 8.50 -13.23 -1.06
N PRO A 163 9.84 -13.26 -1.23
CA PRO A 163 10.73 -12.26 -0.64
C PRO A 163 10.59 -10.87 -1.30
N GLU A 164 10.75 -9.81 -0.50
CA GLU A 164 10.60 -8.42 -0.98
C GLU A 164 11.80 -7.89 -1.78
N ILE A 165 13.00 -8.44 -1.58
CA ILE A 165 14.22 -8.00 -2.27
C ILE A 165 14.61 -9.01 -3.35
N GLY A 166 14.81 -8.53 -4.57
CA GLY A 166 15.30 -9.34 -5.70
C GLY A 166 14.93 -8.76 -7.05
N SER A 167 13.69 -8.28 -7.21
CA SER A 167 13.21 -7.63 -8.42
C SER A 167 13.92 -6.29 -8.67
N LEU A 168 14.27 -6.03 -9.93
CA LEU A 168 14.84 -4.77 -10.41
C LEU A 168 13.81 -3.87 -11.11
N GLY A 169 12.57 -4.33 -11.28
CA GLY A 169 11.59 -3.70 -12.20
C GLY A 169 11.76 -4.11 -13.67
N THR A 170 12.55 -5.16 -13.93
CA THR A 170 12.73 -5.81 -15.25
C THR A 170 11.96 -7.13 -15.36
N GLY A 171 10.80 -7.17 -14.70
CA GLY A 171 10.11 -8.40 -14.31
C GLY A 171 10.39 -8.76 -12.85
N ASP A 172 9.36 -9.27 -12.17
CA ASP A 172 9.41 -9.65 -10.76
C ASP A 172 9.96 -11.07 -10.56
N LEU A 173 11.11 -11.32 -11.21
CA LEU A 173 11.61 -12.66 -11.46
C LEU A 173 11.77 -13.48 -10.17
N GLN A 174 12.44 -12.92 -9.17
CA GLN A 174 12.79 -13.62 -7.93
C GLN A 174 11.57 -13.93 -7.05
N PRO A 175 10.72 -12.96 -6.67
CA PRO A 175 9.52 -13.26 -5.88
C PRO A 175 8.56 -14.19 -6.63
N MET A 176 8.35 -13.98 -7.93
CA MET A 176 7.47 -14.85 -8.71
C MET A 176 8.06 -16.24 -8.97
N ALA A 177 9.38 -16.40 -8.96
CA ALA A 177 10.00 -17.72 -9.00
C ALA A 177 9.69 -18.53 -7.73
N ALA A 178 9.70 -17.89 -6.54
CA ALA A 178 9.25 -18.53 -5.31
C ALA A 178 7.77 -18.97 -5.40
N ALA A 179 6.91 -18.13 -6.00
CA ALA A 179 5.52 -18.51 -6.28
C ALA A 179 5.40 -19.68 -7.26
N GLY A 180 6.18 -19.69 -8.34
CA GLY A 180 6.22 -20.78 -9.31
C GLY A 180 6.63 -22.11 -8.69
N LEU A 181 7.68 -22.12 -7.87
CA LEU A 181 8.12 -23.32 -7.14
C LEU A 181 7.02 -23.84 -6.20
N ALA A 182 6.33 -22.93 -5.50
CA ALA A 182 5.19 -23.30 -4.67
C ALA A 182 4.08 -23.92 -5.53
N MET A 183 3.70 -23.30 -6.65
CA MET A 183 2.69 -23.83 -7.57
C MET A 183 3.04 -25.24 -8.07
N MET A 184 4.32 -25.50 -8.37
CA MET A 184 4.80 -26.82 -8.80
C MET A 184 4.68 -27.91 -7.72
N GLY A 185 4.53 -27.53 -6.45
CA GLY A 185 4.55 -28.49 -5.34
C GLY A 185 5.91 -28.73 -4.73
N GLU A 186 6.93 -27.92 -5.08
CA GLU A 186 8.20 -27.98 -4.36
C GLU A 186 7.98 -27.51 -2.91
N ASP A 187 8.69 -28.11 -1.95
CA ASP A 187 8.52 -27.85 -0.51
C ASP A 187 9.08 -26.48 -0.05
N VAL A 188 8.91 -25.46 -0.88
CA VAL A 188 9.10 -24.05 -0.51
C VAL A 188 7.99 -23.59 0.45
N PRO A 189 8.27 -22.61 1.31
CA PRO A 189 7.29 -22.14 2.29
C PRO A 189 6.10 -21.42 1.65
N VAL A 190 4.91 -21.72 2.15
CA VAL A 190 3.65 -21.03 1.85
C VAL A 190 2.94 -20.66 3.16
N LEU A 191 2.16 -19.59 3.15
CA LEU A 191 1.23 -19.25 4.22
C LEU A 191 -0.13 -19.87 3.92
N PHE A 192 -0.68 -20.61 4.88
CA PHE A 192 -2.03 -21.17 4.80
C PHE A 192 -2.68 -21.15 6.19
N ARG A 193 -3.88 -20.56 6.29
CA ARG A 193 -4.64 -20.43 7.55
C ARG A 193 -3.79 -19.86 8.70
N GLY A 194 -3.00 -18.82 8.41
CA GLY A 194 -2.14 -18.13 9.38
C GLY A 194 -0.87 -18.89 9.79
N ARG A 195 -0.56 -20.03 9.15
CA ARG A 195 0.63 -20.85 9.45
C ARG A 195 1.51 -20.99 8.22
N GLN A 196 2.82 -20.93 8.41
CA GLN A 196 3.78 -21.26 7.37
C GLN A 196 3.95 -22.78 7.30
N LEU A 197 3.81 -23.34 6.09
CA LEU A 197 3.88 -24.78 5.81
C LEU A 197 4.70 -25.01 4.53
N PRO A 198 5.27 -26.21 4.33
CA PRO A 198 5.71 -26.64 3.00
C PRO A 198 4.53 -26.67 2.02
N ALA A 199 4.75 -26.25 0.76
CA ALA A 199 3.68 -26.16 -0.23
C ALA A 199 2.92 -27.49 -0.42
N SER A 200 3.61 -28.62 -0.53
CA SER A 200 2.98 -29.93 -0.71
C SER A 200 2.04 -30.30 0.44
N ALA A 201 2.42 -29.98 1.68
CA ALA A 201 1.61 -30.22 2.88
C ALA A 201 0.38 -29.31 2.92
N ALA A 202 0.52 -28.04 2.53
CA ALA A 202 -0.60 -27.12 2.41
C ALA A 202 -1.59 -27.59 1.33
N PHE A 203 -1.11 -28.04 0.17
CA PHE A 203 -1.95 -28.57 -0.91
C PHE A 203 -2.74 -29.80 -0.49
N ARG A 204 -2.09 -30.77 0.15
CA ARG A 204 -2.77 -31.95 0.71
C ARG A 204 -3.86 -31.54 1.70
N THR A 205 -3.58 -30.58 2.57
CA THR A 205 -4.56 -30.08 3.55
C THR A 205 -5.73 -29.33 2.90
N ALA A 206 -5.48 -28.64 1.79
CA ALA A 206 -6.48 -27.87 1.04
C ALA A 206 -7.24 -28.70 -0.02
N GLY A 207 -6.90 -29.97 -0.20
CA GLY A 207 -7.49 -30.82 -1.24
C GLY A 207 -7.03 -30.47 -2.67
N LEU A 208 -5.89 -29.77 -2.82
CA LEU A 208 -5.30 -29.49 -4.12
C LEU A 208 -4.32 -30.60 -4.54
N PRO A 209 -4.13 -30.84 -5.85
CA PRO A 209 -3.06 -31.69 -6.34
C PRO A 209 -1.70 -31.25 -5.76
N GLN A 210 -0.93 -32.21 -5.24
CA GLN A 210 0.33 -31.92 -4.56
C GLN A 210 1.43 -31.49 -5.53
N GLN A 211 1.39 -31.94 -6.79
CA GLN A 211 2.38 -31.63 -7.81
C GLN A 211 1.71 -31.00 -9.03
N PHE A 212 2.45 -30.13 -9.71
CA PHE A 212 2.05 -29.54 -10.99
C PHE A 212 3.29 -29.41 -11.89
N ALA A 213 3.32 -30.15 -13.00
CA ALA A 213 4.41 -30.08 -13.97
C ALA A 213 4.21 -28.90 -14.92
N LEU A 214 5.27 -28.12 -15.16
CA LEU A 214 5.30 -27.09 -16.20
C LEU A 214 5.63 -27.68 -17.57
N GLU A 215 5.01 -27.15 -18.60
CA GLU A 215 5.29 -27.46 -20.01
C GLU A 215 6.24 -26.42 -20.63
N ALA A 216 6.80 -26.73 -21.80
CA ALA A 216 7.68 -25.83 -22.53
C ALA A 216 7.09 -24.41 -22.63
N GLY A 217 7.89 -23.41 -22.24
CA GLY A 217 7.53 -22.00 -22.27
C GLY A 217 6.74 -21.47 -21.08
N GLU A 218 6.44 -22.27 -20.04
CA GLU A 218 5.55 -21.85 -18.95
C GLU A 218 6.23 -21.16 -17.76
N ALA A 219 7.53 -21.34 -17.52
CA ALA A 219 8.21 -20.69 -16.40
C ALA A 219 8.31 -19.17 -16.60
N LEU A 220 8.63 -18.73 -17.82
CA LEU A 220 8.85 -17.33 -18.10
C LEU A 220 7.55 -16.49 -17.96
N PRO A 221 6.38 -16.91 -18.46
CA PRO A 221 5.11 -16.26 -18.16
C PRO A 221 4.70 -16.22 -16.70
N VAL A 222 5.22 -17.10 -15.84
CA VAL A 222 5.01 -17.02 -14.38
C VAL A 222 5.83 -15.89 -13.77
N VAL A 223 7.08 -15.72 -14.21
CA VAL A 223 8.04 -14.81 -13.56
C VAL A 223 8.25 -13.46 -14.25
N SER A 224 7.99 -13.39 -15.55
CA SER A 224 8.25 -12.22 -16.40
C SER A 224 7.07 -11.26 -16.39
N GLY A 225 7.32 -10.00 -16.03
CA GLY A 225 6.32 -8.94 -15.85
C GLY A 225 6.29 -8.40 -14.42
N GLY A 226 5.69 -7.23 -14.22
CA GLY A 226 5.72 -6.48 -12.96
C GLY A 226 4.56 -6.76 -11.99
N SER A 227 4.04 -8.00 -11.89
CA SER A 227 2.83 -8.26 -11.11
C SER A 227 2.96 -8.00 -9.60
N VAL A 228 4.13 -8.24 -9.01
CA VAL A 228 4.41 -7.94 -7.60
C VAL A 228 4.57 -6.44 -7.40
N LEU A 229 5.34 -5.78 -8.27
CA LEU A 229 5.55 -4.34 -8.24
C LEU A 229 4.20 -3.61 -8.35
N THR A 230 3.39 -3.97 -9.34
CA THR A 230 2.07 -3.37 -9.57
C THR A 230 1.12 -3.64 -8.41
N ALA A 231 1.08 -4.86 -7.85
CA ALA A 231 0.25 -5.15 -6.67
C ALA A 231 0.65 -4.29 -5.45
N ARG A 232 1.96 -4.10 -5.23
CA ARG A 232 2.46 -3.20 -4.17
C ARG A 232 2.12 -1.74 -4.45
N TYR A 233 2.20 -1.32 -5.69
CA TYR A 233 1.90 0.06 -6.06
C TYR A 233 0.43 0.37 -5.90
N ILE A 234 -0.47 -0.56 -6.23
CA ILE A 234 -1.92 -0.45 -5.96
C ILE A 234 -2.17 -0.25 -4.45
N ASP A 235 -1.57 -1.07 -3.58
CA ASP A 235 -1.67 -0.89 -2.11
C ASP A 235 -1.17 0.49 -1.67
N ALA A 236 -0.03 0.94 -2.21
CA ALA A 236 0.55 2.22 -1.85
C ALA A 236 -0.26 3.42 -2.36
N ILE A 237 -0.88 3.34 -3.54
CA ILE A 237 -1.79 4.36 -4.07
C ILE A 237 -3.03 4.46 -3.18
N ASP A 238 -3.61 3.32 -2.77
CA ASP A 238 -4.78 3.29 -1.88
C ASP A 238 -4.45 3.91 -0.51
N ARG A 239 -3.35 3.48 0.11
CA ARG A 239 -2.87 4.01 1.39
C ARG A 239 -2.48 5.49 1.32
N SER A 240 -1.86 5.91 0.23
CA SER A 240 -1.55 7.34 0.00
C SER A 240 -2.82 8.19 -0.11
N GLY A 241 -3.85 7.68 -0.78
CA GLY A 241 -5.16 8.34 -0.82
C GLY A 241 -5.80 8.48 0.56
N GLN A 242 -5.77 7.41 1.36
CA GLN A 242 -6.26 7.43 2.74
C GLN A 242 -5.47 8.41 3.64
N ALA A 243 -4.15 8.49 3.46
CA ALA A 243 -3.31 9.44 4.16
C ALA A 243 -3.65 10.89 3.78
N LEU A 244 -3.90 11.15 2.50
CA LEU A 244 -4.31 12.47 2.00
C LEU A 244 -5.68 12.90 2.55
N ASP A 245 -6.65 11.99 2.58
CA ASP A 245 -7.97 12.26 3.17
C ASP A 245 -7.89 12.50 4.69
N SER A 246 -7.06 11.71 5.39
CA SER A 246 -6.81 11.88 6.82
C SER A 246 -6.14 13.23 7.12
N PHE A 247 -5.19 13.63 6.29
CA PHE A 247 -4.57 14.95 6.37
C PHE A 247 -5.59 16.06 6.16
N ALA A 248 -6.45 15.97 5.13
CA ALA A 248 -7.47 17.00 4.86
C ALA A 248 -8.44 17.19 6.05
N ALA A 249 -8.86 16.09 6.69
CA ALA A 249 -9.67 16.14 7.90
C ALA A 249 -8.94 16.78 9.09
N ALA A 250 -7.67 16.42 9.31
CA ALA A 250 -6.83 17.02 10.34
C ALA A 250 -6.60 18.52 10.10
N PHE A 251 -6.40 18.88 8.82
CA PHE A 251 -6.19 20.24 8.38
C PHE A 251 -7.44 21.10 8.59
N ALA A 252 -8.64 20.58 8.31
CA ALA A 252 -9.89 21.29 8.62
C ALA A 252 -9.97 21.67 10.11
N LEU A 253 -9.63 20.74 11.00
CA LEU A 253 -9.59 21.01 12.45
C LEU A 253 -8.47 21.99 12.83
N PHE A 254 -7.33 21.94 12.14
CA PHE A 254 -6.26 22.94 12.29
C PHE A 254 -6.77 24.35 11.92
N LEU A 255 -7.52 24.47 10.82
CA LEU A 255 -8.07 25.75 10.37
C LEU A 255 -9.05 26.33 11.39
N GLU A 256 -9.91 25.51 11.98
CA GLU A 256 -10.80 25.94 13.06
C GLU A 256 -10.01 26.36 14.30
N ALA A 257 -9.04 25.55 14.73
CA ALA A 257 -8.24 25.81 15.93
C ALA A 257 -7.39 27.09 15.82
N THR A 258 -6.96 27.44 14.60
CA THR A 258 -6.18 28.66 14.30
C THR A 258 -7.04 29.80 13.74
N ARG A 259 -8.34 29.57 13.61
CA ARG A 259 -9.37 30.52 13.12
C ARG A 259 -9.05 31.08 11.73
N ALA A 260 -8.37 30.27 10.92
CA ALA A 260 -7.70 30.63 9.67
C ALA A 260 -8.58 31.45 8.71
N GLU A 261 -7.93 32.28 7.89
CA GLU A 261 -8.57 33.15 6.92
C GLU A 261 -9.21 32.37 5.76
N GLN A 262 -10.52 32.55 5.59
CA GLN A 262 -11.31 31.81 4.59
C GLN A 262 -10.95 32.16 3.14
N GLY A 263 -10.44 33.38 2.90
CA GLY A 263 -10.12 33.85 1.55
C GLY A 263 -9.08 32.98 0.83
N ALA A 264 -8.22 32.28 1.58
CA ALA A 264 -7.26 31.31 1.04
C ALA A 264 -7.91 30.09 0.36
N PHE A 265 -9.20 29.84 0.62
CA PHE A 265 -9.94 28.68 0.14
C PHE A 265 -11.11 29.09 -0.78
N ASP A 266 -11.21 30.39 -1.14
CA ASP A 266 -12.25 30.93 -2.01
C ASP A 266 -12.20 30.23 -3.38
N GLU A 267 -13.36 29.78 -3.85
CA GLU A 267 -13.44 29.04 -5.11
C GLU A 267 -12.91 29.85 -6.30
N ARG A 268 -13.12 31.16 -6.32
CA ARG A 268 -12.74 32.02 -7.45
C ARG A 268 -11.23 32.02 -7.67
N THR A 269 -10.44 32.04 -6.59
CA THR A 269 -8.97 32.05 -6.72
C THR A 269 -8.43 30.73 -7.25
N HIS A 270 -9.06 29.61 -6.88
CA HIS A 270 -8.65 28.28 -7.37
C HIS A 270 -9.15 28.02 -8.79
N THR A 271 -10.36 28.45 -9.13
CA THR A 271 -10.91 28.35 -10.49
C THR A 271 -10.07 29.14 -11.49
N GLU A 272 -9.56 30.32 -11.12
CA GLU A 272 -8.67 31.12 -11.98
C GLU A 272 -7.38 30.37 -12.35
N ARG A 273 -6.90 29.48 -11.49
CA ARG A 273 -5.68 28.69 -11.72
C ARG A 273 -5.87 27.51 -12.68
N ARG A 274 -7.12 27.10 -12.95
CA ARG A 274 -7.50 26.06 -13.94
C ARG A 274 -6.85 24.68 -13.72
N ILE A 275 -6.58 24.31 -12.47
CA ILE A 275 -6.11 22.97 -12.10
C ILE A 275 -7.27 22.24 -11.38
N PRO A 276 -7.93 21.25 -12.01
CA PRO A 276 -9.13 20.61 -11.47
C PRO A 276 -8.93 20.00 -10.08
N GLU A 277 -7.80 19.33 -9.86
CA GLU A 277 -7.48 18.66 -8.60
C GLU A 277 -7.28 19.64 -7.44
N GLU A 278 -6.79 20.84 -7.73
CA GLU A 278 -6.66 21.93 -6.77
C GLU A 278 -8.03 22.52 -6.41
N VAL A 279 -8.86 22.80 -7.41
CA VAL A 279 -10.24 23.27 -7.19
C VAL A 279 -11.00 22.28 -6.30
N GLU A 280 -10.83 20.99 -6.57
CA GLU A 280 -11.39 19.91 -5.78
C GLU A 280 -10.84 19.86 -4.35
N ALA A 281 -9.53 20.05 -4.15
CA ALA A 281 -8.93 20.12 -2.81
C ALA A 281 -9.49 21.30 -1.99
N ALA A 282 -9.59 22.49 -2.61
CA ALA A 282 -10.18 23.65 -1.96
C ALA A 282 -11.66 23.43 -1.61
N ARG A 283 -12.42 22.83 -2.54
CA ARG A 283 -13.83 22.46 -2.32
C ARG A 283 -13.98 21.48 -1.16
N GLN A 284 -13.13 20.45 -1.07
CA GLN A 284 -13.14 19.50 0.04
C GLN A 284 -12.90 20.21 1.37
N ILE A 285 -11.87 21.07 1.45
CA ILE A 285 -11.56 21.83 2.67
C ILE A 285 -12.75 22.70 3.08
N ARG A 286 -13.34 23.48 2.15
CA ARG A 286 -14.54 24.29 2.42
C ARG A 286 -15.70 23.44 2.94
N SER A 287 -15.91 22.25 2.38
CA SER A 287 -16.98 21.35 2.81
C SER A 287 -16.78 20.84 4.24
N LEU A 288 -15.55 20.54 4.64
CA LEU A 288 -15.22 20.03 5.98
C LEU A 288 -15.41 21.08 7.07
N VAL A 289 -15.25 22.37 6.76
CA VAL A 289 -15.41 23.49 7.71
C VAL A 289 -16.76 24.22 7.57
N CYS A 290 -17.67 23.78 6.69
CA CYS A 290 -18.95 24.48 6.51
C CYS A 290 -19.76 24.49 7.83
N GLY A 291 -20.16 25.70 8.25
CA GLY A 291 -21.04 25.92 9.40
C GLY A 291 -20.37 26.03 10.77
N THR A 292 -19.04 25.87 10.88
CA THR A 292 -18.36 25.82 12.19
C THR A 292 -18.21 27.17 12.89
N ARG A 293 -18.36 28.28 12.14
CA ARG A 293 -18.21 29.69 12.58
C ARG A 293 -16.84 30.08 13.17
N TRP A 294 -15.93 29.14 13.46
CA TRP A 294 -14.61 29.44 14.06
C TRP A 294 -13.72 30.31 13.17
N MET A 295 -13.83 30.14 11.85
CA MET A 295 -13.05 30.89 10.86
C MET A 295 -13.70 32.23 10.45
N THR A 296 -14.71 32.71 11.17
CA THR A 296 -15.35 34.01 10.91
C THR A 296 -14.82 35.07 11.86
N ASP A 297 -15.08 36.34 11.54
CA ASP A 297 -14.78 37.46 12.45
C ASP A 297 -15.47 37.31 13.82
N GLU A 298 -16.66 36.70 13.86
CA GLU A 298 -17.34 36.38 15.12
C GLU A 298 -16.55 35.34 15.93
N GLY A 299 -16.12 34.24 15.29
CA GLY A 299 -15.33 33.20 15.95
C GLY A 299 -13.97 33.71 16.46
N ARG A 300 -13.34 34.61 15.70
CA ARG A 300 -12.11 35.32 16.12
C ARG A 300 -12.32 36.22 17.33
N ARG A 301 -13.37 37.04 17.31
CA ARG A 301 -13.73 37.92 18.44
C ARG A 301 -14.00 37.13 19.72
N VAL A 302 -14.70 36.00 19.63
CA VAL A 302 -14.93 35.10 20.78
C VAL A 302 -13.63 34.58 21.39
N SER A 303 -12.56 34.49 20.59
CA SER A 303 -11.24 34.01 21.00
C SER A 303 -10.29 35.13 21.45
N GLY A 304 -10.77 36.38 21.53
CA GLY A 304 -9.99 37.53 21.96
C GLY A 304 -9.15 38.19 20.86
N GLU A 305 -9.35 37.80 19.59
CA GLU A 305 -8.75 38.48 18.44
C GLU A 305 -9.66 39.64 18.01
N ALA A 306 -9.22 40.89 18.24
CA ALA A 306 -10.00 42.09 17.96
C ALA A 306 -9.77 42.64 16.55
N ASP A 307 -8.56 42.46 16.00
CA ASP A 307 -8.18 42.99 14.69
C ASP A 307 -8.42 41.96 13.58
N PRO A 308 -8.93 42.38 12.41
CA PRO A 308 -9.05 41.51 11.25
C PRO A 308 -7.67 41.11 10.72
N ARG A 309 -7.49 39.85 10.30
CA ARG A 309 -6.26 39.40 9.62
C ARG A 309 -6.49 39.32 8.12
N VAL A 310 -5.44 39.61 7.36
CA VAL A 310 -5.49 39.63 5.90
C VAL A 310 -5.20 38.26 5.30
N GLN A 311 -4.22 37.53 5.85
CA GLN A 311 -3.79 36.24 5.32
C GLN A 311 -3.07 35.40 6.37
N ASP A 312 -3.16 34.08 6.24
CA ASP A 312 -2.30 33.14 6.95
C ASP A 312 -0.95 32.93 6.25
N ALA A 313 -0.05 32.25 6.96
CA ALA A 313 1.21 31.80 6.42
C ALA A 313 1.07 30.78 5.28
N THR A 314 2.13 30.65 4.47
CA THR A 314 2.15 29.82 3.26
C THR A 314 1.75 28.36 3.50
N SER A 315 2.20 27.73 4.60
CA SER A 315 1.84 26.34 4.91
C SER A 315 0.33 26.13 5.13
N VAL A 316 -0.43 27.20 5.40
CA VAL A 316 -1.89 27.15 5.54
C VAL A 316 -2.53 27.51 4.20
N ARG A 317 -2.18 28.68 3.66
CA ARG A 317 -2.82 29.22 2.46
C ARG A 317 -2.53 28.42 1.20
N ALA A 318 -1.34 27.83 1.09
CA ALA A 318 -0.94 27.04 -0.07
C ALA A 318 -1.36 25.56 0.00
N ALA A 319 -1.95 25.11 1.12
CA ALA A 319 -2.31 23.70 1.31
C ALA A 319 -3.21 23.13 0.20
N PRO A 320 -4.23 23.84 -0.34
CA PRO A 320 -5.02 23.33 -1.46
C PRO A 320 -4.18 22.98 -2.71
N HIS A 321 -3.11 23.75 -2.97
CA HIS A 321 -2.21 23.50 -4.10
C HIS A 321 -1.38 22.23 -3.90
N VAL A 322 -0.86 22.01 -2.69
CA VAL A 322 -0.11 20.79 -2.32
C VAL A 322 -1.03 19.57 -2.44
N LEU A 323 -2.23 19.66 -1.89
CA LEU A 323 -3.22 18.58 -1.94
C LEU A 323 -3.68 18.29 -3.37
N GLY A 324 -3.83 19.33 -4.21
CA GLY A 324 -4.14 19.20 -5.63
C GLY A 324 -3.06 18.45 -6.42
N ALA A 325 -1.78 18.81 -6.22
CA ALA A 325 -0.65 18.12 -6.84
C ALA A 325 -0.57 16.63 -6.44
N PHE A 326 -0.82 16.34 -5.16
CA PHE A 326 -0.91 14.96 -4.68
C PHE A 326 -2.07 14.21 -5.37
N ARG A 327 -3.28 14.79 -5.40
CA ARG A 327 -4.46 14.20 -6.06
C ARG A 327 -4.19 13.89 -7.54
N GLN A 328 -3.54 14.78 -8.27
CA GLN A 328 -3.19 14.57 -9.67
C GLN A 328 -2.22 13.40 -9.84
N THR A 329 -1.23 13.29 -8.95
CA THR A 329 -0.28 12.16 -8.93
C THR A 329 -1.01 10.84 -8.69
N LEU A 330 -1.94 10.79 -7.73
CA LEU A 330 -2.77 9.61 -7.47
C LEU A 330 -3.67 9.26 -8.65
N HIS A 331 -4.27 10.24 -9.32
CA HIS A 331 -5.11 10.02 -10.49
C HIS A 331 -4.30 9.37 -11.61
N THR A 332 -3.15 9.97 -11.95
CA THR A 332 -2.23 9.44 -12.97
C THR A 332 -1.81 8.02 -12.65
N ALA A 333 -1.43 7.76 -11.39
CA ALA A 333 -1.02 6.45 -10.93
C ALA A 333 -2.13 5.39 -11.10
N ARG A 334 -3.38 5.73 -10.73
CA ARG A 334 -4.55 4.84 -10.90
C ARG A 334 -4.79 4.50 -12.37
N GLU A 335 -4.69 5.47 -13.26
CA GLU A 335 -4.84 5.21 -14.69
C GLU A 335 -3.73 4.30 -15.22
N THR A 336 -2.48 4.57 -14.83
CA THR A 336 -1.32 3.77 -15.25
C THR A 336 -1.46 2.33 -14.82
N VAL A 337 -1.74 2.07 -13.53
CA VAL A 337 -1.89 0.68 -13.05
C VAL A 337 -3.08 -0.01 -13.68
N THR A 338 -4.19 0.69 -13.92
CA THR A 338 -5.37 0.10 -14.60
C THR A 338 -5.03 -0.33 -16.03
N ARG A 339 -4.19 0.42 -16.74
CA ARG A 339 -3.68 0.02 -18.06
C ARG A 339 -2.71 -1.16 -17.95
N GLU A 340 -1.78 -1.12 -17.00
CA GLU A 340 -0.75 -2.15 -16.81
C GLU A 340 -1.33 -3.53 -16.47
N VAL A 341 -2.31 -3.60 -15.56
CA VAL A 341 -2.92 -4.88 -15.12
C VAL A 341 -3.75 -5.56 -16.20
N ASN A 342 -4.16 -4.80 -17.20
CA ASN A 342 -4.88 -5.26 -18.37
C ASN A 342 -3.97 -5.29 -19.60
N ALA A 343 -2.64 -5.40 -19.45
CA ALA A 343 -1.69 -5.50 -20.55
C ALA A 343 -0.95 -6.85 -20.55
N SER A 344 -0.44 -7.25 -21.72
CA SER A 344 0.40 -8.43 -21.88
C SER A 344 1.85 -8.13 -21.45
N THR A 345 2.11 -8.07 -20.15
CA THR A 345 3.43 -7.78 -19.59
C THR A 345 4.28 -9.05 -19.49
N SER A 346 5.00 -9.39 -20.57
CA SER A 346 5.89 -10.56 -20.63
C SER A 346 6.83 -10.46 -21.83
N ASN A 347 7.72 -11.43 -21.98
CA ASN A 347 8.49 -11.68 -23.20
C ASN A 347 8.77 -13.19 -23.32
N PRO A 348 8.69 -13.79 -24.52
CA PRO A 348 8.14 -13.23 -25.76
C PRO A 348 6.61 -13.15 -25.72
N LEU A 349 6.03 -12.49 -26.73
CA LEU A 349 4.58 -12.46 -26.96
C LEU A 349 4.23 -13.17 -28.28
N LEU A 350 3.05 -13.78 -28.33
CA LEU A 350 2.52 -14.50 -29.47
C LEU A 350 1.47 -13.64 -30.20
N PHE A 351 1.60 -13.50 -31.50
CA PHE A 351 0.68 -12.73 -32.35
C PHE A 351 0.14 -13.59 -33.49
N ALA A 352 -1.11 -13.34 -33.87
CA ALA A 352 -1.70 -13.95 -35.06
C ALA A 352 -1.10 -13.29 -36.31
N LYS A 353 -0.74 -14.10 -37.31
CA LYS A 353 -0.19 -13.61 -38.58
C LYS A 353 -1.29 -13.31 -39.60
N PRO A 354 -1.07 -12.33 -40.51
CA PRO A 354 -1.84 -12.24 -41.74
C PRO A 354 -1.77 -13.56 -42.51
N GLY A 355 -2.92 -14.09 -42.95
CA GLY A 355 -2.99 -15.38 -43.66
C GLY A 355 -3.07 -16.62 -42.75
N GLY A 356 -3.12 -16.44 -41.42
CA GLY A 356 -3.34 -17.52 -40.47
C GLY A 356 -2.07 -18.00 -39.75
N GLY A 357 -2.28 -18.72 -38.65
CA GLY A 357 -1.20 -19.16 -37.74
C GLY A 357 -0.70 -18.05 -36.83
N TYR A 358 0.43 -18.31 -36.16
CA TYR A 358 1.00 -17.43 -35.15
C TYR A 358 2.51 -17.25 -35.31
N GLU A 359 3.03 -16.19 -34.71
CA GLU A 359 4.47 -15.94 -34.55
C GLU A 359 4.78 -15.41 -33.15
N PHE A 360 5.94 -15.81 -32.62
CA PHE A 360 6.50 -15.16 -31.45
C PHE A 360 7.27 -13.90 -31.84
N VAL A 361 7.08 -12.83 -31.06
CA VAL A 361 7.84 -11.60 -31.15
C VAL A 361 8.49 -11.33 -29.81
N MET A 362 9.81 -11.10 -29.83
CA MET A 362 10.61 -10.80 -28.65
C MET A 362 10.58 -9.30 -28.40
N GLY A 363 10.42 -8.90 -27.15
CA GLY A 363 10.30 -7.49 -26.78
C GLY A 363 10.60 -7.20 -25.32
N GLY A 364 10.37 -5.94 -24.94
CA GLY A 364 10.63 -5.38 -23.61
C GLY A 364 9.39 -5.14 -22.76
N ASN A 365 8.23 -5.75 -23.08
CA ASN A 365 6.95 -5.47 -22.41
C ASN A 365 6.90 -5.86 -20.91
N TRP A 366 7.97 -6.41 -20.36
CA TRP A 366 8.15 -6.62 -18.92
C TRP A 366 8.70 -5.39 -18.18
N ALA A 367 9.16 -4.36 -18.90
CA ALA A 367 9.88 -3.21 -18.32
C ALA A 367 8.93 -2.23 -17.62
N ALA A 368 9.15 -2.02 -16.32
CA ALA A 368 8.31 -1.16 -15.49
C ALA A 368 8.84 0.29 -15.39
N ALA A 369 9.27 0.90 -16.52
CA ALA A 369 9.89 2.22 -16.52
C ALA A 369 8.94 3.33 -16.06
N ARG A 370 7.74 3.34 -16.63
CA ARG A 370 6.70 4.31 -16.26
C ARG A 370 6.32 4.19 -14.78
N ILE A 371 5.98 2.98 -14.33
CA ILE A 371 5.61 2.72 -12.94
C ILE A 371 6.75 3.08 -11.97
N GLY A 372 8.00 2.77 -12.31
CA GLY A 372 9.16 3.13 -11.48
C GLY A 372 9.26 4.63 -11.19
N HIS A 373 9.15 5.47 -12.23
CA HIS A 373 9.20 6.92 -12.06
C HIS A 373 7.96 7.49 -11.37
N GLU A 374 6.78 6.92 -11.62
CA GLU A 374 5.56 7.33 -10.92
C GLU A 374 5.62 6.99 -9.42
N ILE A 375 6.23 5.87 -9.04
CA ILE A 375 6.46 5.53 -7.63
C ILE A 375 7.36 6.57 -6.95
N ASP A 376 8.46 6.97 -7.60
CA ASP A 376 9.35 8.01 -7.07
C ASP A 376 8.61 9.36 -6.92
N ALA A 377 7.79 9.73 -7.91
CA ALA A 377 6.97 10.94 -7.86
C ALA A 377 5.94 10.90 -6.72
N LEU A 378 5.23 9.77 -6.54
CA LEU A 378 4.29 9.60 -5.43
C LEU A 378 5.01 9.65 -4.07
N ASN A 379 6.22 9.08 -3.98
CA ASN A 379 7.00 9.12 -2.75
C ASN A 379 7.42 10.54 -2.36
N ALA A 380 7.77 11.37 -3.36
CA ALA A 380 8.04 12.79 -3.14
C ALA A 380 6.79 13.52 -2.57
N GLN A 381 5.60 13.24 -3.10
CA GLN A 381 4.34 13.80 -2.58
C GLN A 381 4.05 13.34 -1.14
N VAL A 382 4.29 12.07 -0.81
CA VAL A 382 4.15 11.55 0.56
C VAL A 382 5.11 12.22 1.53
N ALA A 383 6.38 12.42 1.12
CA ALA A 383 7.37 13.11 1.94
C ALA A 383 7.01 14.59 2.16
N ASP A 384 6.57 15.29 1.11
CA ASP A 384 6.14 16.70 1.19
C ASP A 384 4.91 16.87 2.10
N LEU A 385 3.93 15.94 2.02
CA LEU A 385 2.79 15.93 2.94
C LEU A 385 3.22 15.73 4.40
N GLY A 386 4.24 14.89 4.64
CA GLY A 386 4.84 14.70 5.97
C GLY A 386 5.49 15.99 6.50
N VAL A 387 6.26 16.69 5.66
CA VAL A 387 6.86 17.99 5.99
C VAL A 387 5.78 19.03 6.29
N LEU A 388 4.71 19.09 5.48
CA LEU A 388 3.60 20.01 5.70
C LEU A 388 2.88 19.72 7.03
N SER A 389 2.62 18.45 7.33
CA SER A 389 1.96 18.02 8.57
C SER A 389 2.78 18.37 9.81
N GLU A 390 4.10 18.17 9.75
CA GLU A 390 5.03 18.53 10.82
C GLU A 390 5.05 20.05 11.05
N ASN A 391 5.16 20.86 9.99
CA ASN A 391 5.17 22.32 10.09
C ASN A 391 3.85 22.88 10.66
N LEU A 392 2.71 22.33 10.24
CA LEU A 392 1.40 22.70 10.79
C LEU A 392 1.28 22.33 12.27
N SER A 393 1.83 21.18 12.66
CA SER A 393 1.90 20.77 14.07
C SER A 393 2.77 21.73 14.90
N GLY A 394 3.94 22.11 14.39
CA GLY A 394 4.83 23.11 14.98
C GLY A 394 4.15 24.48 15.15
N ARG A 395 3.39 24.92 14.15
CA ARG A 395 2.56 26.14 14.23
C ARG A 395 1.52 26.07 15.33
N LEU A 396 0.81 24.94 15.42
CA LEU A 396 -0.29 24.79 16.37
C LEU A 396 0.19 24.88 17.83
N ILE A 397 1.37 24.34 18.12
CA ILE A 397 1.93 24.30 19.48
C ILE A 397 2.60 25.62 19.91
N ALA A 398 2.90 26.52 18.97
CA ALA A 398 3.61 27.77 19.24
C ALA A 398 2.62 28.94 19.37
N PRO A 399 2.46 29.59 20.55
CA PRO A 399 1.45 30.63 20.78
C PRO A 399 1.47 31.77 19.75
N LYS A 400 2.68 32.17 19.33
CA LYS A 400 2.86 33.23 18.33
C LYS A 400 2.36 32.82 16.94
N TRP A 401 2.44 31.53 16.59
CA TRP A 401 2.06 31.02 15.28
C TRP A 401 0.66 30.42 15.23
N SER A 402 0.10 30.06 16.39
CA SER A 402 -1.26 29.53 16.56
C SER A 402 -2.28 30.60 16.93
N TYR A 403 -1.86 31.86 16.93
CA TYR A 403 -2.69 33.02 17.24
C TYR A 403 -3.25 32.97 18.67
N GLY A 404 -2.39 32.65 19.63
CA GLY A 404 -2.70 32.73 21.06
C GLY A 404 -3.18 31.44 21.71
N LEU A 405 -3.07 30.27 21.06
CA LEU A 405 -3.28 29.01 21.78
C LEU A 405 -2.21 28.83 22.88
N PRO A 406 -2.53 28.11 23.98
CA PRO A 406 -1.57 27.84 25.05
C PRO A 406 -0.29 27.19 24.51
N ALA A 407 0.86 27.54 25.09
CA ALA A 407 2.14 26.98 24.69
C ALA A 407 2.13 25.46 24.78
N ASN A 408 2.59 24.79 23.72
CA ASN A 408 2.60 23.35 23.58
C ASN A 408 1.22 22.69 23.64
N LEU A 409 0.13 23.46 23.53
CA LEU A 409 -1.23 23.02 23.86
C LEU A 409 -1.29 22.39 25.28
N ALA A 410 -0.49 22.92 26.21
CA ALA A 410 -0.42 22.39 27.56
C ALA A 410 -1.75 22.64 28.29
N GLY A 411 -2.38 21.55 28.73
CA GLY A 411 -3.49 21.61 29.67
C GLY A 411 -3.00 21.84 31.10
N GLY A 412 -3.81 22.54 31.90
CA GLY A 412 -3.44 22.90 33.27
C GLY A 412 -2.35 23.98 33.34
N PRO A 413 -1.60 24.09 34.46
CA PRO A 413 -0.56 25.10 34.60
C PRO A 413 0.57 24.86 33.59
N VAL A 414 0.77 25.82 32.68
CA VAL A 414 1.90 25.86 31.74
C VAL A 414 3.21 25.90 32.53
N GLY A 415 4.23 25.17 32.09
CA GLY A 415 5.52 25.04 32.77
C GLY A 415 5.62 23.78 33.64
N LEU A 416 4.56 23.47 34.42
CA LEU A 416 4.45 22.14 35.07
C LEU A 416 4.07 21.06 34.05
N ASN A 417 3.23 21.42 33.07
CA ASN A 417 2.90 20.57 31.93
C ASN A 417 3.62 21.08 30.67
N SER A 418 4.33 20.17 29.99
CA SER A 418 5.03 20.46 28.73
C SER A 418 4.15 20.28 27.49
N GLY A 419 2.89 19.85 27.67
CA GLY A 419 1.95 19.65 26.56
C GLY A 419 2.44 18.63 25.53
N MET A 420 2.29 18.97 24.25
CA MET A 420 2.55 18.11 23.09
C MET A 420 3.93 18.34 22.46
N VAL A 421 4.84 19.10 23.09
CA VAL A 421 6.12 19.48 22.49
C VAL A 421 6.93 18.29 22.00
N GLN A 422 6.96 17.19 22.76
CA GLN A 422 7.72 16.00 22.42
C GLN A 422 7.10 15.21 21.24
N VAL A 423 5.79 15.34 21.00
CA VAL A 423 5.15 14.73 19.82
C VAL A 423 5.66 15.41 18.56
N VAL A 424 5.74 16.74 18.57
CA VAL A 424 6.33 17.51 17.46
C VAL A 424 7.81 17.17 17.30
N THR A 425 8.58 17.05 18.38
CA THR A 425 9.99 16.63 18.30
C THR A 425 10.17 15.28 17.60
N VAL A 426 9.30 14.31 17.88
CA VAL A 426 9.32 13.02 17.18
C VAL A 426 8.96 13.17 15.70
N ALA A 427 7.95 13.99 15.37
CA ALA A 427 7.60 14.27 13.98
C ALA A 427 8.77 14.93 13.22
N SER A 428 9.42 15.94 13.82
CA SER A 428 10.60 16.60 13.24
C SER A 428 11.77 15.63 13.04
N ALA A 429 11.94 14.63 13.92
CA ALA A 429 12.98 13.61 13.77
C ALA A 429 12.71 12.62 12.61
N LEU A 430 11.44 12.40 12.26
CA LEU A 430 11.05 11.51 11.15
C LEU A 430 11.23 12.16 9.78
N VAL A 431 11.08 13.50 9.68
CA VAL A 431 11.13 14.23 8.40
C VAL A 431 12.42 13.97 7.60
N PRO A 432 13.64 14.04 8.18
CA PRO A 432 14.86 13.73 7.45
C PRO A 432 14.92 12.30 6.92
N GLU A 433 14.42 11.31 7.69
CA GLU A 433 14.35 9.92 7.22
C GLU A 433 13.40 9.80 6.02
N MET A 434 12.26 10.48 6.06
CA MET A 434 11.30 10.49 4.95
C MET A 434 11.87 11.13 3.69
N GLN A 435 12.56 12.26 3.84
CA GLN A 435 13.21 12.97 2.74
C GLN A 435 14.35 12.13 2.13
N LEU A 436 15.15 11.47 2.96
CA LEU A 436 16.20 10.55 2.48
C LEU A 436 15.62 9.38 1.68
N ALA A 437 14.52 8.79 2.15
CA ALA A 437 13.83 7.72 1.43
C ALA A 437 13.14 8.22 0.15
N ALA A 438 12.74 9.50 0.08
CA ALA A 438 12.15 10.11 -1.11
C ALA A 438 13.17 10.39 -2.24
N ASN A 439 14.46 10.12 -2.03
CA ASN A 439 15.43 10.16 -3.13
C ASN A 439 15.06 9.11 -4.20
N PRO A 440 14.92 9.52 -5.49
CA PRO A 440 14.49 8.62 -6.56
C PRO A 440 15.47 7.46 -6.75
N ALA A 441 15.02 6.24 -6.47
CA ALA A 441 15.86 5.07 -6.72
C ALA A 441 15.85 4.69 -8.21
N GLY A 442 14.86 5.16 -8.99
CA GLY A 442 14.72 4.80 -10.40
C GLY A 442 15.81 5.36 -11.32
N THR A 443 16.62 6.28 -10.82
CA THR A 443 17.80 6.82 -11.52
C THR A 443 19.08 6.03 -11.26
N LEU A 444 19.01 4.99 -10.43
CA LEU A 444 20.17 4.19 -9.98
C LEU A 444 20.38 2.90 -10.82
N SER A 445 19.94 2.92 -12.08
CA SER A 445 20.15 1.83 -13.03
C SER A 445 21.62 1.41 -13.09
N ARG A 446 21.88 0.10 -13.16
CA ARG A 446 23.23 -0.45 -13.32
C ARG A 446 23.20 -1.76 -14.10
N PRO A 447 24.22 -2.07 -14.92
CA PRO A 447 24.20 -3.26 -15.75
C PRO A 447 24.30 -4.54 -14.92
N VAL A 448 23.52 -5.55 -15.31
CA VAL A 448 23.53 -6.89 -14.70
C VAL A 448 23.47 -7.98 -15.78
N LYS A 449 23.60 -9.24 -15.36
CA LYS A 449 23.48 -10.43 -16.22
C LYS A 449 24.38 -10.33 -17.47
N GLY A 450 25.66 -10.02 -17.27
CA GLY A 450 26.64 -9.95 -18.35
C GLY A 450 26.32 -8.92 -19.43
N GLY A 451 25.63 -7.82 -19.08
CA GLY A 451 25.24 -6.76 -20.01
C GLY A 451 23.94 -7.04 -20.78
N GLN A 452 23.28 -8.18 -20.54
CA GLN A 452 21.98 -8.46 -21.17
C GLN A 452 20.84 -7.60 -20.60
N GLU A 453 20.94 -7.24 -19.32
CA GLU A 453 20.07 -6.27 -18.64
C GLU A 453 20.95 -5.10 -18.19
N ASP A 454 21.44 -4.36 -19.16
CA ASP A 454 22.30 -3.19 -19.00
C ASP A 454 21.54 -1.95 -18.49
N HIS A 455 20.22 -1.92 -18.66
CA HIS A 455 19.31 -0.92 -18.10
C HIS A 455 18.19 -1.55 -17.28
N ASN A 456 17.93 -0.99 -16.09
CA ASN A 456 16.82 -1.39 -15.23
C ASN A 456 16.33 -0.20 -14.39
N THR A 457 15.06 -0.25 -14.01
CA THR A 457 14.36 0.92 -13.45
C THR A 457 14.48 1.01 -11.94
N MET A 458 15.10 0.03 -11.29
CA MET A 458 15.16 -0.12 -9.84
C MET A 458 13.80 0.05 -9.15
N ALA A 459 12.69 -0.20 -9.84
CA ALA A 459 11.37 0.23 -9.40
C ALA A 459 10.94 -0.43 -8.09
N MET A 460 11.40 -1.66 -7.82
CA MET A 460 11.14 -2.31 -6.53
C MET A 460 11.89 -1.61 -5.37
N ALA A 461 13.04 -0.99 -5.60
CA ALA A 461 13.71 -0.17 -4.61
C ALA A 461 12.93 1.13 -4.33
N SER A 462 12.47 1.82 -5.38
CA SER A 462 11.55 2.95 -5.25
C SER A 462 10.30 2.56 -4.45
N MET A 463 9.74 1.37 -4.72
CA MET A 463 8.55 0.88 -4.03
C MET A 463 8.80 0.58 -2.55
N ARG A 464 9.97 0.05 -2.19
CA ARG A 464 10.33 -0.15 -0.77
C ARG A 464 10.50 1.18 -0.04
N ASN A 465 11.09 2.19 -0.70
CA ASN A 465 11.23 3.52 -0.13
C ASN A 465 9.87 4.18 0.11
N LEU A 466 8.97 4.12 -0.86
CA LEU A 466 7.59 4.61 -0.70
C LEU A 466 6.85 3.87 0.41
N ALA A 467 6.98 2.54 0.48
CA ALA A 467 6.38 1.75 1.55
C ALA A 467 6.89 2.16 2.93
N ALA A 468 8.20 2.41 3.07
CA ALA A 468 8.80 2.88 4.33
C ALA A 468 8.21 4.24 4.76
N ASN A 469 8.06 5.19 3.83
CA ASN A 469 7.43 6.49 4.12
C ASN A 469 5.96 6.36 4.52
N LEU A 470 5.21 5.46 3.89
CA LEU A 470 3.84 5.17 4.28
C LEU A 470 3.74 4.45 5.64
N GLU A 471 4.74 3.67 6.05
CA GLU A 471 4.78 3.02 7.37
C GLU A 471 5.19 3.98 8.50
N ALA A 472 6.15 4.87 8.24
CA ALA A 472 6.58 5.89 9.20
C ALA A 472 5.41 6.75 9.70
N GLY A 473 4.47 7.09 8.80
CA GLY A 473 3.26 7.83 9.14
C GLY A 473 2.25 7.07 10.02
N HIS A 474 2.24 5.73 9.99
CA HIS A 474 1.23 4.91 10.68
C HIS A 474 1.67 4.41 12.07
N GLY A 475 2.87 4.80 12.53
CA GLY A 475 3.49 4.28 13.75
C GLY A 475 4.07 2.89 13.51
N ALA A 476 5.39 2.79 13.66
CA ALA A 476 6.18 1.58 13.38
C ALA A 476 5.56 0.31 13.98
N ARG A 477 4.92 -0.52 13.15
CA ARG A 477 4.73 -1.95 13.42
C ARG A 477 5.95 -2.72 12.91
N ARG A 478 7.15 -2.40 13.40
CA ARG A 478 8.24 -3.37 13.35
C ARG A 478 7.95 -4.43 14.41
N THR A 479 7.13 -5.43 14.09
CA THR A 479 7.20 -6.71 14.79
C THR A 479 8.53 -7.33 14.40
N GLY A 480 9.52 -7.19 15.29
CA GLY A 480 10.82 -7.80 15.12
C GLY A 480 10.70 -9.32 14.99
N HIS A 481 11.15 -9.82 13.85
CA HIS A 481 11.75 -11.16 13.76
C HIS A 481 13.18 -10.96 13.27
N ALA A 482 13.99 -10.34 14.13
CA ALA A 482 15.43 -10.53 14.06
C ALA A 482 15.70 -11.96 14.48
N GLY A 483 16.20 -12.76 13.54
CA GLY A 483 16.58 -14.14 13.77
C GLY A 483 17.52 -14.24 14.97
N ARG A 484 17.19 -15.12 15.91
CA ARG A 484 18.18 -15.66 16.84
C ARG A 484 19.09 -16.56 16.00
N THR A 485 20.17 -15.98 15.49
CA THR A 485 21.35 -16.72 15.08
C THR A 485 21.85 -17.49 16.29
N GLY A 486 21.97 -18.80 16.13
CA GLY A 486 22.48 -19.70 17.15
C GLY A 486 23.96 -19.46 17.38
N HIS A 487 24.29 -18.90 18.54
CA HIS A 487 25.56 -19.17 19.20
C HIS A 487 25.26 -19.87 20.52
N ARG A 488 25.54 -21.18 20.54
CA ARG A 488 25.80 -21.93 21.77
C ARG A 488 27.19 -21.56 22.28
N PRO A 489 27.34 -21.31 23.59
CA PRO A 489 28.51 -21.75 24.31
C PRO A 489 28.16 -22.99 25.17
N HIS A 490 29.17 -23.82 25.38
CA HIS A 490 29.16 -25.04 26.19
C HIS A 490 28.73 -24.82 27.66
N PRO A 491 28.33 -25.88 28.39
CA PRO A 491 27.80 -25.78 29.75
C PRO A 491 28.93 -25.70 30.77
N ALA A 492 28.76 -24.87 31.80
CA ALA A 492 29.49 -24.96 33.05
C ALA A 492 28.49 -25.25 34.19
N GLU A 493 28.85 -26.31 34.90
CA GLU A 493 28.44 -26.89 36.18
C GLU A 493 27.47 -26.12 37.11
N ASP A 494 26.52 -26.92 37.61
CA ASP A 494 26.11 -27.09 39.00
C ASP A 494 26.48 -25.94 39.98
N ASP A 495 25.46 -25.27 40.54
CA ASP A 495 25.30 -25.40 41.99
C ASP A 495 23.88 -25.13 42.47
N ARG A 496 23.56 -25.84 43.54
CA ARG A 496 22.25 -25.97 44.17
C ARG A 496 21.98 -24.80 45.11
N THR A 497 20.70 -24.47 45.27
CA THR A 497 19.97 -23.95 46.45
C THR A 497 18.80 -23.10 45.93
N GLY A 498 17.55 -23.17 46.35
CA GLY A 498 16.89 -23.78 47.50
C GLY A 498 15.75 -22.84 47.92
N SER A 499 14.53 -23.38 48.11
CA SER A 499 13.27 -22.76 48.62
C SER A 499 12.46 -21.89 47.63
N ARG A 500 11.22 -22.23 47.20
CA ARG A 500 9.90 -22.42 47.88
C ARG A 500 9.54 -21.18 48.74
N SER A 501 8.44 -20.45 48.56
CA SER A 501 6.99 -20.80 48.52
C SER A 501 6.15 -19.55 48.13
N ARG A 502 5.07 -19.61 47.30
CA ARG A 502 3.62 -19.76 47.64
C ARG A 502 3.18 -18.99 48.92
N HIS A 503 2.08 -18.24 49.08
CA HIS A 503 0.81 -18.05 48.35
C HIS A 503 -0.09 -17.02 49.13
N VAL A 504 -1.13 -16.45 48.48
CA VAL A 504 -2.52 -16.22 48.97
C VAL A 504 -2.99 -14.87 49.62
N ARG A 505 -3.91 -14.21 48.86
CA ARG A 505 -5.27 -13.61 49.12
C ARG A 505 -5.54 -12.43 50.10
N HIS A 506 -6.11 -11.35 49.50
CA HIS A 506 -7.25 -10.43 49.85
C HIS A 506 -8.01 -10.56 51.20
N PRO A 507 -8.61 -9.48 51.77
CA PRO A 507 -9.78 -8.77 51.18
C PRO A 507 -9.95 -7.24 51.43
N LEU A 508 -10.99 -6.72 50.76
CA LEU A 508 -11.64 -5.39 50.69
C LEU A 508 -11.70 -4.52 51.97
N ALA A 509 -11.47 -3.20 51.82
CA ALA A 509 -12.35 -2.10 52.25
C ALA A 509 -11.67 -0.72 52.07
N GLY A 510 -12.46 0.30 51.69
CA GLY A 510 -12.08 1.72 51.85
C GLY A 510 -11.79 2.47 50.55
N ALA A 511 -12.85 3.02 49.93
CA ALA A 511 -12.68 4.14 49.00
C ALA A 511 -12.33 5.42 49.78
N PRO A 512 -11.35 6.20 49.30
CA PRO A 512 -11.56 7.62 49.24
C PRO A 512 -11.27 8.18 47.84
N THR A 513 -12.06 9.19 47.51
CA THR A 513 -11.91 10.10 46.38
C THR A 513 -10.49 10.65 46.26
N HIS A 514 -9.85 10.51 45.09
CA HIS A 514 -8.67 11.32 44.72
C HIS A 514 -8.64 11.62 43.21
N PRO A 515 -8.29 12.86 42.82
CA PRO A 515 -8.04 13.24 41.43
C PRO A 515 -6.62 12.82 41.06
N ALA A 516 -6.47 11.87 40.13
CA ALA A 516 -5.17 11.44 39.64
C ALA A 516 -5.15 11.45 38.11
N ALA A 517 -4.89 12.63 37.54
CA ALA A 517 -4.39 12.78 36.18
C ALA A 517 -2.88 13.05 36.26
N HIS A 518 -2.10 12.00 36.55
CA HIS A 518 -0.64 12.06 36.46
C HIS A 518 -0.11 11.02 35.48
N ARG A 519 0.77 11.53 34.59
CA ARG A 519 1.78 10.85 33.77
C ARG A 519 1.36 9.48 33.22
N ARG A 520 0.88 9.48 31.98
CA ARG A 520 0.91 8.28 31.14
C ARG A 520 1.97 8.45 30.04
N PRO A 521 2.80 7.42 29.76
CA PRO A 521 3.61 7.39 28.56
C PRO A 521 2.70 7.52 27.33
N VAL A 522 3.08 8.38 26.38
CA VAL A 522 2.36 8.59 25.11
C VAL A 522 2.21 7.27 24.33
N HIS A 523 3.10 6.30 24.54
CA HIS A 523 3.04 4.97 23.94
C HIS A 523 1.74 4.19 24.22
N ASP A 524 1.04 4.40 25.35
CA ASP A 524 -0.11 3.57 25.74
C ASP A 524 -1.49 4.20 25.40
N ALA A 525 -1.50 5.48 24.98
CA ALA A 525 -2.74 6.18 24.60
C ALA A 525 -3.32 5.67 23.26
N GLY A 526 -2.47 5.19 22.34
CA GLY A 526 -2.90 4.54 21.09
C GLY A 526 -3.59 3.18 21.29
N ARG A 527 -3.49 2.57 22.47
CA ARG A 527 -4.12 1.27 22.77
C ARG A 527 -5.54 1.37 23.33
N ARG A 528 -5.87 2.41 24.10
CA ARG A 528 -7.09 2.47 24.94
C ARG A 528 -8.21 3.41 24.45
N GLY A 529 -8.19 3.84 23.18
CA GLY A 529 -9.30 4.57 22.55
C GLY A 529 -10.49 3.69 22.10
N ARG A 530 -10.50 2.38 22.38
CA ARG A 530 -11.41 1.42 21.73
C ARG A 530 -12.80 1.26 22.36
N ASP A 531 -13.06 1.68 23.61
CA ASP A 531 -14.25 1.19 24.35
C ASP A 531 -15.23 2.23 24.95
N ARG A 532 -15.19 3.53 24.61
CA ARG A 532 -16.06 4.53 25.30
C ARG A 532 -16.82 5.56 24.46
N ALA A 533 -17.16 5.26 23.21
CA ALA A 533 -18.09 6.11 22.43
C ALA A 533 -19.24 5.29 21.81
N ARG A 534 -20.06 4.66 22.66
CA ARG A 534 -21.39 4.15 22.28
C ARG A 534 -22.38 4.51 23.37
N ALA A 535 -22.90 5.75 23.36
CA ALA A 535 -24.24 6.05 23.86
C ALA A 535 -24.59 7.52 23.58
N ARG A 536 -25.80 7.72 23.04
CA ARG A 536 -26.58 8.96 22.98
C ARG A 536 -26.30 9.89 21.79
N TRP A 537 -26.88 9.53 20.65
CA TRP A 537 -27.48 10.51 19.74
C TRP A 537 -28.89 10.00 19.36
N ARG A 538 -29.92 10.78 19.69
CA ARG A 538 -31.29 10.60 19.19
C ARG A 538 -31.63 11.82 18.33
N PRO A 539 -32.28 11.67 17.17
CA PRO A 539 -32.63 12.80 16.32
C PRO A 539 -33.83 13.57 16.87
N VAL A 540 -33.79 14.91 16.75
CA VAL A 540 -34.89 15.84 17.08
C VAL A 540 -35.71 16.12 15.81
N PRO A 541 -37.06 16.26 15.88
CA PRO A 541 -37.89 16.45 14.69
C PRO A 541 -37.74 17.84 14.06
N ARG A 542 -37.88 17.90 12.73
CA ARG A 542 -37.79 19.11 11.90
C ARG A 542 -38.95 20.07 12.15
N GLY A 543 -38.62 21.36 12.32
CA GLY A 543 -39.59 22.45 12.33
C GLY A 543 -38.95 23.78 11.88
N SER A 544 -39.46 24.29 10.75
CA SER A 544 -39.48 25.67 10.22
C SER A 544 -38.18 26.47 9.96
N ARG A 545 -38.01 26.75 8.65
CA ARG A 545 -37.55 27.96 7.92
C ARG A 545 -36.36 28.76 8.47
N LEU A 546 -35.30 28.89 7.64
CA LEU A 546 -34.35 29.99 7.65
C LEU A 546 -33.73 30.22 6.25
N ASP A 547 -33.94 31.45 5.80
CA ASP A 547 -33.29 32.35 4.84
C ASP A 547 -31.99 31.99 4.11
N ASP A 548 -31.90 32.61 2.92
CA ASP A 548 -30.90 32.64 1.86
C ASP A 548 -29.41 32.48 2.27
N ASN A 549 -28.83 31.35 1.87
CA ASN A 549 -27.41 31.28 1.50
C ASN A 549 -27.20 30.13 0.47
N PRO A 550 -26.97 30.43 -0.83
CA PRO A 550 -27.09 29.42 -1.89
C PRO A 550 -25.89 28.46 -2.03
N VAL A 551 -24.91 28.44 -1.11
CA VAL A 551 -23.62 27.74 -1.34
C VAL A 551 -23.42 26.42 -0.57
N CYS A 552 -24.23 26.07 0.44
CA CYS A 552 -24.00 24.85 1.26
C CYS A 552 -25.07 23.75 1.12
N CYS A 553 -25.66 23.53 -0.06
CA CYS A 553 -26.77 22.58 -0.24
C CYS A 553 -26.44 21.24 -0.92
N VAL A 554 -25.30 20.59 -0.68
CA VAL A 554 -25.18 19.12 -0.92
C VAL A 554 -24.11 18.50 0.00
N ALA A 555 -24.43 18.24 1.26
CA ALA A 555 -23.85 17.17 2.12
C ALA A 555 -24.30 17.38 3.57
N ARG A 556 -25.43 16.79 3.94
CA ARG A 556 -25.81 16.52 5.33
C ARG A 556 -26.28 15.09 5.45
#